data_AF-A0A0F9DJ23-F1
#
_entry.id   AF-A0A0F9DJ23-F1
#
_cell.length_a   1.000
_cell.length_b   1.000
_cell.length_c   1.000
_cell.angle_alpha   90.00
_cell.angle_beta   90.00
_cell.angle_gamma   90.00
#
_symmetry.space_group_name_H-M   'P 1'
#
loop_
_entity.id
_entity.type
_entity.pdbx_description
1 polymer ?
#
loop_
_entity_poly.entity_id
_entity_poly.type
_entity_poly.pdbx_seq_one_letter_code
_entity_poly.pdbx_strand_id
1 'polypeptide(L)'
;MPGISNNLLEREKPLSGTIKKYAKLFEIDPNVVRALMTQESAFVAEATSPTGAYGYGQFTGIGARQVYQNISQMDERAADLAGFRKNRASEPDMGIKAICATLWWLYHVKYKNVEDTVVKLEAVLTFYNSGGRPAALVVRHGGHAKALPFIQQLPRNVRSQSEKYAPQVAAWYLKWHEHYKVITPTAPPVSDEPGLDAKYVALVEALKLLGSEDERVDVLIDSRDGLTEVTIILPGEYK
;
A
#
# COMPACT_ATOMS: atom_id res chain seq x y z
N MET A 1 18.32 1.33 5.80
CA MET A 1 17.69 2.33 4.91
C MET A 1 17.55 3.65 5.67
N PRO A 2 17.71 4.83 5.05
CA PRO A 2 17.46 6.09 5.73
C PRO A 2 15.98 6.18 6.18
N GLY A 3 15.78 6.64 7.41
CA GLY A 3 14.46 6.77 8.05
C GLY A 3 13.57 7.84 7.43
N ILE A 4 12.40 8.08 8.04
CA ILE A 4 11.48 9.14 7.63
C ILE A 4 12.10 10.50 7.97
N SER A 5 12.09 11.44 7.03
CA SER A 5 12.66 12.77 7.26
C SER A 5 11.79 13.59 8.22
N ASN A 6 12.42 14.45 9.03
CA ASN A 6 11.71 15.33 9.98
C ASN A 6 10.66 16.21 9.29
N ASN A 7 10.94 16.71 8.09
CA ASN A 7 9.98 17.52 7.33
C ASN A 7 8.70 16.72 7.01
N LEU A 8 8.85 15.45 6.64
CA LEU A 8 7.69 14.60 6.35
C LEU A 8 6.88 14.31 7.62
N LEU A 9 7.54 14.07 8.75
CA LEU A 9 6.89 13.87 10.05
C LEU A 9 6.08 15.10 10.48
N GLU A 10 6.64 16.30 10.34
CA GLU A 10 5.95 17.55 10.69
C GLU A 10 4.70 17.79 9.83
N ARG A 11 4.71 17.35 8.56
CA ARG A 11 3.53 17.44 7.68
C ARG A 11 2.49 16.36 7.95
N GLU A 12 2.90 15.14 8.32
CA GLU A 12 1.97 14.07 8.68
C GLU A 12 1.27 14.35 10.01
N LYS A 13 1.98 14.90 10.99
CA LYS A 13 1.52 15.09 12.37
C LYS A 13 0.11 15.70 12.50
N PRO A 14 -0.23 16.84 11.86
CA PRO A 14 -1.58 17.41 11.95
C PRO A 14 -2.66 16.53 11.28
N LEU A 15 -2.28 15.63 10.37
CA LEU A 15 -3.18 14.75 9.63
C LEU A 15 -3.36 13.38 10.31
N SER A 16 -2.48 13.03 11.26
CA SER A 16 -2.42 11.71 11.89
C SER A 16 -3.75 11.25 12.49
N GLY A 17 -4.48 12.15 13.15
CA GLY A 17 -5.81 11.88 13.70
C GLY A 17 -6.84 11.56 12.62
N THR A 18 -6.86 12.35 11.54
CA THR A 18 -7.76 12.17 10.39
C THR A 18 -7.44 10.88 9.63
N ILE A 19 -6.15 10.57 9.43
CA ILE A 19 -5.70 9.30 8.85
C ILE A 19 -6.22 8.13 9.68
N LYS A 20 -5.98 8.11 10.99
CA LYS A 20 -6.44 7.02 11.87
C LYS A 20 -7.97 6.89 11.87
N LYS A 21 -8.70 8.01 11.92
CA LYS A 21 -10.17 8.05 11.88
C LYS A 21 -10.71 7.35 10.63
N TYR A 22 -10.26 7.74 9.44
CA TYR A 22 -10.79 7.20 8.20
C TYR A 22 -10.20 5.83 7.84
N ALA A 23 -8.95 5.57 8.17
CA ALA A 23 -8.37 4.23 8.04
C ALA A 23 -9.18 3.21 8.85
N LYS A 24 -9.55 3.55 10.10
CA LYS A 24 -10.44 2.71 10.93
C LYS A 24 -11.84 2.55 10.31
N LEU A 25 -12.45 3.64 9.81
CA LEU A 25 -13.79 3.58 9.20
C LEU A 25 -13.86 2.63 8.00
N PHE A 26 -12.76 2.53 7.24
CA PHE A 26 -12.66 1.69 6.05
C PHE A 26 -11.85 0.41 6.29
N GLU A 27 -11.49 0.08 7.54
CA GLU A 27 -10.75 -1.15 7.88
C GLU A 27 -9.43 -1.29 7.10
N ILE A 28 -8.73 -0.18 6.91
CA ILE A 28 -7.42 -0.09 6.24
C ILE A 28 -6.35 0.19 7.30
N ASP A 29 -5.16 -0.41 7.18
CA ASP A 29 -4.02 -0.02 7.99
C ASP A 29 -3.67 1.47 7.72
N PRO A 30 -3.67 2.35 8.73
CA PRO A 30 -3.34 3.77 8.55
C PRO A 30 -1.94 4.00 7.96
N ASN A 31 -1.00 3.07 8.10
CA ASN A 31 0.33 3.16 7.50
C ASN A 31 0.31 2.96 5.99
N VAL A 32 -0.65 2.21 5.43
CA VAL A 32 -0.87 2.14 3.98
C VAL A 32 -1.32 3.51 3.45
N VAL A 33 -2.22 4.17 4.18
CA VAL A 33 -2.69 5.53 3.84
C VAL A 33 -1.52 6.53 3.91
N ARG A 34 -0.69 6.48 4.96
CA ARG A 34 0.51 7.31 5.06
C ARG A 34 1.49 7.06 3.93
N ALA A 35 1.72 5.80 3.59
CA ALA A 35 2.63 5.43 2.52
C ALA A 35 2.18 5.97 1.17
N LEU A 36 0.89 5.85 0.87
CA LEU A 36 0.28 6.41 -0.33
C LEU A 36 0.39 7.93 -0.35
N MET A 37 -0.01 8.62 0.73
CA MET A 37 0.09 10.08 0.81
C MET A 37 1.53 10.59 0.71
N THR A 38 2.49 9.82 1.24
CA THR A 38 3.92 10.12 1.11
C THR A 38 4.32 10.11 -0.36
N GLN A 39 3.94 9.05 -1.07
CA GLN A 39 4.27 8.87 -2.48
C GLN A 39 3.58 9.89 -3.38
N GLU A 40 2.31 10.20 -3.09
CA GLU A 40 1.48 11.06 -3.93
C GLU A 40 1.76 12.55 -3.76
N SER A 41 1.86 13.02 -2.51
CA SER A 41 1.90 14.46 -2.23
C SER A 41 2.97 14.86 -1.22
N ALA A 42 3.67 13.90 -0.60
CA ALA A 42 4.50 14.16 0.58
C ALA A 42 3.73 14.99 1.64
N PHE A 43 2.43 14.68 1.81
CA PHE A 43 1.48 15.36 2.69
C PHE A 43 1.27 16.85 2.38
N VAL A 44 1.51 17.29 1.13
CA VAL A 44 1.23 18.68 0.70
C VAL A 44 -0.21 18.76 0.20
N ALA A 45 -1.04 19.55 0.89
CA ALA A 45 -2.46 19.70 0.59
C ALA A 45 -2.73 20.14 -0.85
N GLU A 46 -1.93 21.07 -1.38
CA GLU A 46 -2.12 21.66 -2.71
C GLU A 46 -1.20 21.06 -3.78
N ALA A 47 -0.60 19.89 -3.50
CA ALA A 47 0.25 19.20 -4.46
C ALA A 47 -0.48 19.04 -5.79
N THR A 48 0.18 19.46 -6.88
CA THR A 48 -0.36 19.38 -8.23
C THR A 48 0.65 18.71 -9.14
N SER A 49 0.25 17.63 -9.81
CA SER A 49 1.11 16.95 -10.78
C SER A 49 1.02 17.57 -12.18
N PRO A 50 2.00 17.29 -13.07
CA PRO A 50 1.94 17.72 -14.47
C PRO A 50 0.71 17.21 -15.24
N THR A 51 0.07 16.13 -14.77
CA THR A 51 -1.16 15.56 -15.36
C THR A 51 -2.43 16.18 -14.79
N GLY A 52 -2.31 17.17 -13.90
CA GLY A 52 -3.43 17.89 -13.30
C GLY A 52 -4.13 17.16 -12.16
N ALA A 53 -3.47 16.14 -11.61
CA ALA A 53 -3.87 15.48 -10.37
C ALA A 53 -3.61 16.40 -9.18
N TYR A 54 -4.48 16.41 -8.18
CA TYR A 54 -4.49 17.42 -7.11
C TYR A 54 -4.78 16.80 -5.74
N GLY A 55 -4.24 17.42 -4.69
CA GLY A 55 -4.58 17.07 -3.31
C GLY A 55 -3.68 16.00 -2.70
N TYR A 56 -4.01 15.60 -1.48
CA TYR A 56 -3.24 14.62 -0.70
C TYR A 56 -3.06 13.27 -1.42
N GLY A 57 -4.09 12.84 -2.15
CA GLY A 57 -4.12 11.59 -2.92
C GLY A 57 -3.93 11.76 -4.42
N GLN A 58 -3.55 12.96 -4.88
CA GLN A 58 -3.36 13.26 -6.32
C GLN A 58 -4.54 12.79 -7.19
N PHE A 59 -5.75 13.22 -6.86
CA PHE A 59 -6.93 12.86 -7.64
C PHE A 59 -6.96 13.65 -8.95
N THR A 60 -7.07 12.93 -10.07
CA THR A 60 -7.44 13.54 -11.36
C THR A 60 -8.95 13.84 -11.39
N GLY A 61 -9.42 14.59 -12.38
CA GLY A 61 -10.86 14.79 -12.58
C GLY A 61 -11.63 13.47 -12.80
N ILE A 62 -10.97 12.49 -13.43
CA ILE A 62 -11.50 11.14 -13.62
C ILE A 62 -11.51 10.38 -12.29
N GLY A 63 -10.40 10.42 -11.54
CA GLY A 63 -10.29 9.76 -10.23
C GLY A 63 -11.35 10.26 -9.24
N ALA A 64 -11.55 11.58 -9.14
CA ALA A 64 -12.59 12.15 -8.28
C ALA A 64 -14.01 11.72 -8.70
N ARG A 65 -14.26 11.56 -10.00
CA ARG A 65 -15.55 11.04 -10.50
C ARG A 65 -15.73 9.56 -10.16
N GLN A 66 -14.67 8.76 -10.22
CA GLN A 66 -14.72 7.35 -9.83
C GLN A 66 -15.01 7.19 -8.35
N VAL A 67 -14.40 8.00 -7.48
CA VAL A 67 -14.76 8.04 -6.04
C VAL A 67 -16.27 8.20 -5.91
N TYR A 68 -16.85 9.22 -6.57
CA TYR A 68 -18.28 9.45 -6.56
C TYR A 68 -19.11 8.24 -7.04
N GLN A 69 -18.74 7.66 -8.19
CA GLN A 69 -19.46 6.51 -8.78
C GLN A 69 -19.44 5.28 -7.88
N ASN A 70 -18.33 5.08 -7.16
CA ASN A 70 -18.10 3.91 -6.35
C ASN A 70 -18.80 3.98 -4.98
N ILE A 71 -19.23 5.17 -4.52
CA ILE A 71 -19.93 5.34 -3.22
C ILE A 71 -21.18 4.49 -3.11
N SER A 72 -21.91 4.31 -4.21
CA SER A 72 -23.10 3.44 -4.26
C SER A 72 -22.83 1.99 -3.84
N GLN A 73 -21.55 1.58 -3.83
CA GLN A 73 -21.08 0.25 -3.46
C GLN A 73 -20.37 0.23 -2.09
N MET A 74 -20.32 1.36 -1.35
CA MET A 74 -19.54 1.55 -0.13
C MET A 74 -20.38 1.76 1.15
N ASP A 75 -21.66 1.39 1.12
CA ASP A 75 -22.63 1.62 2.21
C ASP A 75 -22.66 3.09 2.70
N GLU A 76 -23.18 3.32 3.90
CA GLU A 76 -23.29 4.66 4.51
C GLU A 76 -21.93 5.31 4.85
N ARG A 77 -20.85 4.51 4.91
CA ARG A 77 -19.50 4.95 5.29
C ARG A 77 -18.96 6.08 4.40
N ALA A 78 -19.35 6.09 3.13
CA ALA A 78 -18.89 7.05 2.13
C ALA A 78 -19.97 8.04 1.67
N ALA A 79 -21.13 8.11 2.34
CA ALA A 79 -22.28 8.91 1.88
C ALA A 79 -21.97 10.40 1.68
N ASP A 80 -21.16 11.00 2.54
CA ASP A 80 -20.70 12.40 2.45
C ASP A 80 -19.72 12.67 1.28
N LEU A 81 -19.15 11.63 0.66
CA LEU A 81 -18.37 11.74 -0.56
C LEU A 81 -19.25 11.94 -1.81
N ALA A 82 -20.59 11.92 -1.70
CA ALA A 82 -21.48 12.12 -2.86
C ALA A 82 -21.26 13.49 -3.55
N GLY A 83 -20.76 14.47 -2.78
CA GLY A 83 -20.32 15.76 -3.29
C GLY A 83 -18.83 15.87 -3.59
N PHE A 84 -18.07 14.77 -3.56
CA PHE A 84 -16.61 14.84 -3.73
C PHE A 84 -16.25 15.30 -5.14
N ARG A 85 -15.32 16.26 -5.20
CA ARG A 85 -14.83 16.90 -6.42
C ARG A 85 -13.34 17.12 -6.24
N LYS A 86 -12.61 17.24 -7.36
CA LYS A 86 -11.16 17.39 -7.35
C LYS A 86 -10.69 18.53 -6.44
N ASN A 87 -11.36 19.67 -6.45
CA ASN A 87 -11.01 20.83 -5.61
C ASN A 87 -11.13 20.58 -4.09
N ARG A 88 -11.85 19.53 -3.66
CA ARG A 88 -11.95 19.13 -2.26
C ARG A 88 -10.86 18.15 -1.83
N ALA A 89 -9.99 17.71 -2.75
CA ALA A 89 -8.94 16.72 -2.45
C ALA A 89 -7.82 17.27 -1.54
N SER A 90 -7.73 18.59 -1.37
CA SER A 90 -6.82 19.27 -0.44
C SER A 90 -7.40 19.45 0.96
N GLU A 91 -8.72 19.28 1.14
CA GLU A 91 -9.35 19.28 2.46
C GLU A 91 -8.95 17.98 3.19
N PRO A 92 -8.36 18.02 4.40
CA PRO A 92 -7.94 16.80 5.10
C PRO A 92 -9.05 15.78 5.24
N ASP A 93 -10.24 16.22 5.64
CA ASP A 93 -11.35 15.31 5.90
C ASP A 93 -11.87 14.65 4.62
N MET A 94 -12.00 15.39 3.52
CA MET A 94 -12.51 14.83 2.26
C MET A 94 -11.44 14.07 1.49
N GLY A 95 -10.24 14.62 1.38
CA GLY A 95 -9.13 14.04 0.64
C GLY A 95 -8.70 12.70 1.23
N ILE A 96 -8.48 12.64 2.55
CA ILE A 96 -8.05 11.41 3.22
C ILE A 96 -9.18 10.38 3.20
N LYS A 97 -10.43 10.79 3.43
CA LYS A 97 -11.58 9.88 3.32
C LYS A 97 -11.71 9.31 1.91
N ALA A 98 -11.53 10.12 0.87
CA ALA A 98 -11.56 9.66 -0.52
C ALA A 98 -10.44 8.67 -0.84
N ILE A 99 -9.23 8.85 -0.27
CA ILE A 99 -8.13 7.87 -0.38
C ILE A 99 -8.58 6.53 0.21
N CYS A 100 -9.03 6.53 1.46
CA CYS A 100 -9.46 5.31 2.16
C CYS A 100 -10.62 4.62 1.42
N ALA A 101 -11.63 5.38 1.00
CA ALA A 101 -12.75 4.86 0.23
C ALA A 101 -12.28 4.18 -1.07
N THR A 102 -11.38 4.83 -1.82
CA THR A 102 -10.83 4.28 -3.07
C THR A 102 -10.10 2.97 -2.83
N LEU A 103 -9.21 2.93 -1.83
CA LEU A 103 -8.46 1.73 -1.47
C LEU A 103 -9.39 0.59 -1.05
N TRP A 104 -10.39 0.88 -0.22
CA TRP A 104 -11.37 -0.10 0.23
C TRP A 104 -12.14 -0.71 -0.94
N TRP A 105 -12.65 0.12 -1.85
CA TRP A 105 -13.39 -0.38 -3.01
C TRP A 105 -12.52 -1.21 -3.94
N LEU A 106 -11.27 -0.80 -4.17
CA LEU A 106 -10.35 -1.59 -4.97
C LEU A 106 -10.11 -2.97 -4.33
N TYR A 107 -9.88 -3.00 -3.02
CA TYR A 107 -9.56 -4.23 -2.29
C TYR A 107 -10.76 -5.17 -2.14
N HIS A 108 -11.91 -4.66 -1.68
CA HIS A 108 -13.08 -5.47 -1.29
C HIS A 108 -14.13 -5.64 -2.38
N VAL A 109 -14.14 -4.77 -3.40
CA VAL A 109 -15.15 -4.83 -4.47
C VAL A 109 -14.53 -5.21 -5.79
N LYS A 110 -13.53 -4.46 -6.26
CA LYS A 110 -12.91 -4.68 -7.58
C LYS A 110 -12.09 -5.97 -7.62
N TYR A 111 -11.23 -6.19 -6.62
CA TYR A 111 -10.32 -7.34 -6.55
C TYR A 111 -10.76 -8.39 -5.53
N LYS A 112 -12.06 -8.46 -5.22
CA LYS A 112 -12.61 -9.39 -4.22
C LYS A 112 -12.28 -10.87 -4.47
N ASN A 113 -12.13 -11.26 -5.74
CA ASN A 113 -11.86 -12.64 -6.17
C ASN A 113 -10.36 -12.96 -6.31
N VAL A 114 -9.46 -12.05 -5.94
CA VAL A 114 -8.02 -12.35 -5.89
C VAL A 114 -7.75 -12.99 -4.51
N GLU A 115 -7.33 -14.25 -4.46
CA GLU A 115 -7.14 -14.95 -3.18
C GLU A 115 -5.86 -14.52 -2.48
N ASP A 116 -4.76 -14.45 -3.23
CA ASP A 116 -3.47 -13.96 -2.74
C ASP A 116 -3.57 -12.47 -2.34
N THR A 117 -3.44 -12.21 -1.04
CA THR A 117 -3.57 -10.89 -0.43
C THR A 117 -2.44 -9.95 -0.85
N VAL A 118 -1.25 -10.47 -1.11
CA VAL A 118 -0.11 -9.69 -1.60
C VAL A 118 -0.38 -9.24 -3.03
N VAL A 119 -0.76 -10.18 -3.91
CA VAL A 119 -1.10 -9.86 -5.31
C VAL A 119 -2.29 -8.90 -5.38
N LYS A 120 -3.27 -9.06 -4.49
CA LYS A 120 -4.40 -8.14 -4.36
C LYS A 120 -3.95 -6.73 -4.00
N LEU A 121 -3.12 -6.57 -2.97
CA LEU A 121 -2.59 -5.26 -2.57
C LEU A 121 -1.76 -4.63 -3.69
N GLU A 122 -0.89 -5.39 -4.33
CA GLU A 122 -0.09 -4.90 -5.46
C GLU A 122 -0.98 -4.44 -6.64
N ALA A 123 -2.07 -5.16 -6.92
CA ALA A 123 -3.04 -4.78 -7.94
C ALA A 123 -3.82 -3.52 -7.55
N VAL A 124 -4.18 -3.36 -6.27
CA VAL A 124 -4.81 -2.14 -5.73
C VAL A 124 -3.89 -0.93 -5.93
N LEU A 125 -2.64 -1.02 -5.48
CA LEU A 125 -1.66 0.07 -5.58
C LEU A 125 -1.33 0.41 -7.03
N THR A 126 -1.17 -0.62 -7.87
CA THR A 126 -0.94 -0.43 -9.31
C THR A 126 -2.15 0.24 -9.98
N PHE A 127 -3.37 -0.14 -9.59
CA PHE A 127 -4.59 0.48 -10.11
C PHE A 127 -4.68 1.95 -9.71
N TYR A 128 -4.41 2.26 -8.44
CA TYR A 128 -4.54 3.60 -7.89
C TYR A 128 -3.81 4.63 -8.75
N ASN A 129 -2.57 4.32 -9.14
CA ASN A 129 -1.73 5.22 -9.90
C ASN A 129 -1.87 5.07 -11.42
N SER A 130 -2.00 3.85 -11.94
CA SER A 130 -1.86 3.57 -13.39
C SER A 130 -3.11 2.96 -14.05
N GLY A 131 -4.17 2.73 -13.28
CA GLY A 131 -5.45 2.24 -13.75
C GLY A 131 -5.52 0.72 -13.98
N GLY A 132 -6.62 0.29 -14.61
CA GLY A 132 -7.02 -1.13 -14.67
C GLY A 132 -6.12 -2.03 -15.50
N ARG A 133 -5.56 -1.53 -16.60
CA ARG A 133 -4.80 -2.37 -17.54
C ARG A 133 -3.50 -2.90 -16.94
N PRO A 134 -2.63 -2.08 -16.31
CA PRO A 134 -1.45 -2.58 -15.60
C PRO A 134 -1.81 -3.49 -14.42
N ALA A 135 -2.83 -3.12 -13.64
CA ALA A 135 -3.24 -3.92 -12.49
C ALA A 135 -3.78 -5.30 -12.88
N ALA A 136 -4.44 -5.43 -14.03
CA ALA A 136 -4.85 -6.72 -14.57
C ALA A 136 -3.65 -7.63 -14.91
N LEU A 137 -2.52 -7.05 -15.34
CA LEU A 137 -1.28 -7.81 -15.55
C LEU A 137 -0.72 -8.31 -14.22
N VAL A 138 -0.74 -7.49 -13.17
CA VAL A 138 -0.33 -7.89 -11.81
C VAL A 138 -1.13 -9.11 -11.34
N VAL A 139 -2.45 -9.08 -11.48
CA VAL A 139 -3.32 -10.22 -11.12
C VAL A 139 -2.99 -11.44 -11.99
N ARG A 140 -2.95 -11.28 -13.33
CA ARG A 140 -2.73 -12.37 -14.27
C ARG A 140 -1.40 -13.11 -14.05
N HIS A 141 -0.36 -12.37 -13.66
CA HIS A 141 0.98 -12.92 -13.51
C HIS A 141 1.34 -13.25 -12.05
N GLY A 142 0.39 -13.13 -11.11
CA GLY A 142 0.61 -13.47 -9.71
C GLY A 142 1.64 -12.58 -9.03
N GLY A 143 1.59 -11.27 -9.31
CA GLY A 143 2.37 -10.24 -8.62
C GLY A 143 3.10 -9.26 -9.52
N HIS A 144 3.51 -8.13 -8.95
CA HIS A 144 4.08 -6.99 -9.66
C HIS A 144 5.42 -7.33 -10.31
N ALA A 145 6.29 -8.02 -9.59
CA ALA A 145 7.60 -8.45 -10.10
C ALA A 145 7.46 -9.33 -11.36
N LYS A 146 6.53 -10.28 -11.34
CA LYS A 146 6.24 -11.19 -12.46
C LYS A 146 5.54 -10.47 -13.62
N ALA A 147 4.73 -9.45 -13.32
CA ALA A 147 4.05 -8.65 -14.34
C ALA A 147 4.95 -7.61 -15.03
N LEU A 148 6.10 -7.27 -14.45
CA LEU A 148 6.97 -6.18 -14.92
C LEU A 148 7.37 -6.27 -16.40
N PRO A 149 7.79 -7.44 -16.94
CA PRO A 149 8.13 -7.56 -18.37
C PRO A 149 6.95 -7.23 -19.30
N PHE A 150 5.72 -7.47 -18.85
CA PHE A 150 4.50 -7.18 -19.61
C PHE A 150 4.07 -5.71 -19.45
N ILE A 151 4.24 -5.15 -18.25
CA ILE A 151 4.03 -3.72 -17.98
C ILE A 151 4.99 -2.88 -18.85
N GLN A 152 6.22 -3.32 -19.02
CA GLN A 152 7.24 -2.63 -19.82
C GLN A 152 6.91 -2.53 -21.32
N GLN A 153 6.03 -3.42 -21.81
CA GLN A 153 5.53 -3.42 -23.19
C GLN A 153 4.32 -2.49 -23.38
N LEU A 154 3.76 -1.91 -22.32
CA LEU A 154 2.66 -0.98 -22.43
C LEU A 154 3.09 0.38 -23.01
N PRO A 155 2.15 1.14 -23.60
CA PRO A 155 2.41 2.52 -24.04
C PRO A 155 3.03 3.37 -22.92
N ARG A 156 3.97 4.26 -23.29
CA ARG A 156 4.81 5.02 -22.36
C ARG A 156 4.02 5.75 -21.28
N ASN A 157 2.87 6.33 -21.63
CA ASN A 157 1.97 7.07 -20.73
C ASN A 157 1.33 6.19 -19.64
N VAL A 158 1.23 4.88 -19.86
CA VAL A 158 0.72 3.90 -18.90
C VAL A 158 1.89 3.26 -18.13
N ARG A 159 2.97 2.94 -18.85
CA ARG A 159 4.16 2.28 -18.31
C ARG A 159 4.87 3.10 -17.24
N SER A 160 5.16 4.39 -17.51
CA SER A 160 6.06 5.20 -16.68
C SER A 160 5.60 5.38 -15.23
N GLN A 161 4.31 5.22 -14.98
CA GLN A 161 3.72 5.30 -13.66
C GLN A 161 3.65 3.91 -13.00
N SER A 162 3.45 2.85 -13.79
CA SER A 162 3.19 1.50 -13.27
C SER A 162 4.42 0.83 -12.66
N GLU A 163 5.60 0.94 -13.27
CA GLU A 163 6.77 0.09 -12.99
C GLU A 163 7.32 0.17 -11.56
N LYS A 164 7.16 1.32 -10.91
CA LYS A 164 7.85 1.63 -9.64
C LYS A 164 6.91 1.95 -8.51
N TYR A 165 5.66 2.28 -8.81
CA TYR A 165 4.76 2.89 -7.83
C TYR A 165 4.40 1.93 -6.69
N ALA A 166 3.92 0.72 -7.00
CA ALA A 166 3.56 -0.24 -5.96
C ALA A 166 4.78 -0.63 -5.08
N PRO A 167 5.97 -0.93 -5.64
CA PRO A 167 7.18 -1.11 -4.83
C PRO A 167 7.56 0.11 -3.97
N GLN A 168 7.40 1.32 -4.48
CA GLN A 168 7.71 2.55 -3.73
C GLN A 168 6.74 2.78 -2.57
N VAL A 169 5.44 2.57 -2.78
CA VAL A 169 4.44 2.64 -1.71
C VAL A 169 4.70 1.56 -0.66
N ALA A 170 5.03 0.33 -1.07
CA ALA A 170 5.40 -0.73 -0.13
C ALA A 170 6.63 -0.36 0.72
N ALA A 171 7.66 0.23 0.11
CA ALA A 171 8.83 0.72 0.84
C ALA A 171 8.48 1.83 1.85
N TRP A 172 7.55 2.73 1.51
CA TRP A 172 7.05 3.73 2.46
C TRP A 172 6.23 3.11 3.59
N TYR A 173 5.41 2.10 3.28
CA TYR A 173 4.63 1.39 4.27
C TYR A 173 5.53 0.79 5.36
N LEU A 174 6.61 0.11 4.98
CA LEU A 174 7.56 -0.45 5.95
C LEU A 174 8.17 0.63 6.85
N LYS A 175 8.51 1.80 6.30
CA LYS A 175 9.05 2.92 7.09
C LYS A 175 8.04 3.46 8.09
N TRP A 176 6.78 3.62 7.69
CA TRP A 176 5.71 4.10 8.57
C TRP A 176 5.35 3.08 9.63
N HIS A 177 5.31 1.81 9.26
CA HIS A 177 5.07 0.71 10.17
C HIS A 177 6.17 0.65 11.25
N GLU A 178 7.45 0.74 10.86
CA GLU A 178 8.57 0.80 11.80
C GLU A 178 8.50 2.04 12.71
N HIS A 179 8.18 3.21 12.16
CA HIS A 179 8.06 4.44 12.95
C HIS A 179 6.96 4.38 14.02
N TYR A 180 5.84 3.70 13.74
CA TYR A 180 4.71 3.57 14.66
C TYR A 180 4.65 2.23 15.39
N LYS A 181 5.67 1.38 15.24
CA LYS A 181 5.76 0.11 15.97
C LYS A 181 5.75 0.44 17.47
N VAL A 182 4.70 0.02 18.15
CA VAL A 182 4.63 0.11 19.61
C VAL A 182 5.73 -0.79 20.15
N ILE A 183 6.76 -0.21 20.77
CA ILE A 183 7.77 -0.98 21.48
C ILE A 183 7.06 -1.59 22.70
N THR A 184 6.59 -2.82 22.57
CA THR A 184 6.51 -3.70 23.74
C THR A 184 7.96 -4.07 24.06
N PRO A 185 8.48 -3.79 25.27
CA PRO A 185 9.86 -4.10 25.60
C PRO A 185 10.06 -5.61 25.50
N THR A 186 10.66 -6.05 24.40
CA THR A 186 11.10 -7.43 24.19
C THR A 186 12.59 -7.46 24.45
N ALA A 187 13.01 -8.47 25.21
CA ALA A 187 14.40 -8.71 25.58
C ALA A 187 15.31 -8.72 24.34
N PRO A 188 16.59 -8.33 24.48
CA PRO A 188 17.49 -8.19 23.34
C PRO A 188 17.67 -9.55 22.62
N PRO A 189 17.65 -9.58 21.28
CA PRO A 189 17.98 -10.80 20.55
C PRO A 189 19.49 -11.07 20.68
N VAL A 190 19.80 -12.30 21.08
CA VAL A 190 21.14 -12.87 20.99
C VAL A 190 21.24 -13.55 19.62
N SER A 191 22.20 -13.16 18.78
CA SER A 191 23.13 -14.09 18.11
C SER A 191 23.98 -13.40 17.05
N ASP A 192 25.25 -13.81 17.04
CA ASP A 192 26.28 -13.51 16.05
C ASP A 192 26.19 -14.53 14.89
N GLU A 193 25.64 -14.15 13.74
CA GLU A 193 25.81 -14.91 12.49
C GLU A 193 25.97 -13.99 11.25
N PRO A 194 26.72 -14.43 10.21
CA PRO A 194 27.09 -13.58 9.09
C PRO A 194 25.88 -13.27 8.19
N GLY A 195 25.56 -11.98 8.10
CA GLY A 195 24.23 -11.50 7.70
C GLY A 195 23.90 -11.55 6.20
N LEU A 196 22.62 -11.86 5.94
CA LEU A 196 21.90 -11.59 4.68
C LEU A 196 22.11 -10.14 4.20
N ASP A 197 22.08 -9.94 2.88
CA ASP A 197 21.95 -8.60 2.27
C ASP A 197 20.68 -7.90 2.81
N ALA A 198 20.84 -6.63 3.21
CA ALA A 198 19.84 -5.83 3.91
C ALA A 198 18.47 -5.75 3.21
N LYS A 199 18.41 -5.95 1.88
CA LYS A 199 17.14 -5.97 1.13
C LYS A 199 16.32 -7.24 1.36
N TYR A 200 16.99 -8.37 1.65
CA TYR A 200 16.33 -9.65 1.92
C TYR A 200 15.94 -9.79 3.38
N VAL A 201 16.72 -9.22 4.31
CA VAL A 201 16.35 -9.12 5.74
C VAL A 201 15.00 -8.42 5.91
N ALA A 202 14.80 -7.30 5.21
CA ALA A 202 13.55 -6.54 5.29
C ALA A 202 12.33 -7.30 4.75
N LEU A 203 12.51 -8.11 3.70
CA LEU A 203 11.44 -8.92 3.11
C LEU A 203 11.05 -10.08 4.04
N VAL A 204 12.05 -10.75 4.60
CA VAL A 204 11.87 -11.86 5.54
C VAL A 204 11.16 -11.40 6.82
N GLU A 205 11.56 -10.26 7.38
CA GLU A 205 10.92 -9.70 8.59
C GLU A 205 9.48 -9.23 8.31
N ALA A 206 9.21 -8.68 7.13
CA ALA A 206 7.85 -8.31 6.73
C ALA A 206 6.92 -9.54 6.60
N LEU A 207 7.46 -10.66 6.11
CA LEU A 207 6.72 -11.93 6.00
C LEU A 207 6.44 -12.56 7.36
N LYS A 208 7.40 -12.50 8.31
CA LYS A 208 7.18 -12.93 9.69
C LYS A 208 6.08 -12.15 10.38
N LEU A 209 6.05 -10.82 10.21
CA LEU A 209 5.02 -9.97 10.80
C LEU A 209 3.63 -10.28 10.25
N LEU A 210 3.54 -10.55 8.94
CA LEU A 210 2.28 -10.97 8.30
C LEU A 210 1.83 -12.37 8.74
N GLY A 211 2.76 -13.29 9.01
CA GLY A 211 2.46 -14.64 9.53
C GLY A 211 2.10 -14.64 11.01
N SER A 212 2.66 -13.73 11.81
CA SER A 212 2.46 -13.69 13.27
C SER A 212 1.04 -13.33 13.74
N GLU A 213 0.14 -12.95 12.83
CA GLU A 213 -1.29 -12.78 13.13
C GLU A 213 -2.09 -14.08 12.99
N ASP A 214 -1.50 -15.17 12.47
CA ASP A 214 -2.13 -16.50 12.39
C ASP A 214 -1.18 -17.56 12.98
N GLU A 215 -1.46 -18.01 14.20
CA GLU A 215 -0.68 -19.02 14.95
C GLU A 215 -0.49 -20.36 14.21
N ARG A 216 -1.17 -20.56 13.07
CA ARG A 216 -1.12 -21.78 12.26
C ARG A 216 -0.11 -21.70 11.10
N VAL A 217 0.46 -20.52 10.83
CA VAL A 217 1.46 -20.31 9.79
C VAL A 217 2.85 -20.34 10.40
N ASP A 218 3.70 -21.27 9.96
CA ASP A 218 5.07 -21.39 10.44
C ASP A 218 6.05 -20.96 9.35
N VAL A 219 7.12 -20.26 9.73
CA VAL A 219 8.13 -19.75 8.78
C VAL A 219 9.50 -20.20 9.25
N LEU A 220 10.10 -21.12 8.51
CA LEU A 220 11.45 -21.62 8.74
C LEU A 220 12.41 -20.93 7.78
N ILE A 221 13.54 -20.47 8.31
CA ILE A 221 14.61 -19.86 7.51
C ILE A 221 15.85 -20.68 7.77
N ASP A 222 16.37 -21.29 6.71
CA ASP A 222 17.61 -22.04 6.75
C ASP A 222 18.62 -21.42 5.78
N SER A 223 19.91 -21.59 6.08
CA SER A 223 21.00 -21.13 5.23
C SER A 223 21.90 -22.30 4.90
N ARG A 224 21.97 -22.66 3.62
CA ARG A 224 22.78 -23.78 3.14
C ARG A 224 23.51 -23.39 1.87
N ASP A 225 24.82 -23.68 1.81
CA ASP A 225 25.68 -23.47 0.64
C ASP A 225 25.61 -22.04 0.05
N GLY A 226 25.48 -21.03 0.91
CA GLY A 226 25.38 -19.62 0.50
C GLY A 226 24.02 -19.20 -0.07
N LEU A 227 23.02 -20.07 0.02
CA LEU A 227 21.63 -19.79 -0.31
C LEU A 227 20.80 -19.66 0.97
N THR A 228 19.91 -18.68 1.00
CA THR A 228 18.89 -18.57 2.04
C THR A 228 17.62 -19.21 1.53
N GLU A 229 17.20 -20.28 2.19
CA GLU A 229 15.93 -20.95 1.94
C GLU A 229 14.90 -20.43 2.94
N VAL A 230 13.77 -19.94 2.42
CA VAL A 230 12.63 -19.51 3.22
C VAL A 230 11.50 -20.48 2.97
N THR A 231 11.16 -21.27 3.99
CA THR A 231 10.07 -22.25 3.94
C THR A 231 8.88 -21.68 4.69
N ILE A 232 7.73 -21.60 4.01
CA ILE A 232 6.47 -21.15 4.60
C ILE A 232 5.55 -22.36 4.70
N ILE A 233 5.14 -22.70 5.92
CA ILE A 233 4.22 -23.79 6.24
C ILE A 233 2.85 -23.18 6.50
N LEU A 234 1.87 -23.56 5.68
CA LEU A 234 0.49 -23.07 5.77
C LEU A 234 -0.44 -24.21 6.21
N PRO A 235 -1.50 -23.95 7.00
CA PRO A 235 -2.47 -24.97 7.38
C PRO A 235 -3.39 -25.32 6.21
N GLY A 236 -3.40 -26.58 5.78
CA GLY A 236 -4.34 -27.11 4.78
C GLY A 236 -3.83 -28.37 4.05
N GLU A 237 -4.76 -29.13 3.46
CA GLU A 237 -4.41 -30.20 2.51
C GLU A 237 -4.29 -29.62 1.10
N TYR A 238 -3.24 -30.01 0.39
CA TYR A 238 -3.07 -29.71 -1.04
C TYR A 238 -4.19 -30.41 -1.82
N LYS A 239 -5.12 -29.64 -2.42
CA LYS A 239 -6.15 -30.16 -3.34
C LYS A 239 -5.79 -29.83 -4.77
#